data_AF-A0A1G8D1F6-F1
#
_entry.id   AF-A0A1G8D1F6-F1
#
_cell.length_a   1.000
_cell.length_b   1.000
_cell.length_c   1.000
_cell.angle_alpha   90.00
_cell.angle_beta   90.00
_cell.angle_gamma   90.00
#
_symmetry.space_group_name_H-M   'P 1'
#
loop_
_entity.id
_entity.type
_entity.pdbx_description
1 polymer ?
#
loop_
_entity_poly.entity_id
_entity_poly.type
_entity_poly.pdbx_seq_one_letter_code
_entity_poly.pdbx_strand_id
1 'polypeptide(L)'
;MWRDESCPPRIYVPPEKIKELSANHSLMRRIRSTFRMIFGIPDYELYLDYWHAAPSKGETAPLSEKEFFRQAIEARYGKGNGTRCC
;
A
#
# COMPACT_ATOMS: atom_id res chain seq x y z
N MET A 1 -1.40 -7.88 26.61
CA MET A 1 -1.95 -6.65 25.98
C MET A 1 -0.88 -6.10 25.05
N TRP A 2 -0.88 -6.54 23.80
CA TRP A 2 0.15 -6.17 22.81
C TRP A 2 -0.14 -4.77 22.28
N ARG A 3 0.38 -3.74 22.93
CA ARG A 3 0.54 -2.42 22.32
C ARG A 3 1.91 -2.39 21.68
N ASP A 4 1.94 -2.83 20.43
CA ASP A 4 3.11 -2.69 19.58
C ASP A 4 3.08 -1.27 18.99
N GLU A 5 3.77 -0.34 19.64
CA GLU A 5 3.98 1.04 19.16
C GLU A 5 4.79 1.07 17.84
N SER A 6 5.23 -0.10 17.36
CA SER A 6 5.97 -0.33 16.11
C SER A 6 5.09 -0.60 14.89
N CYS A 7 3.76 -0.65 15.06
CA CYS A 7 2.84 -0.82 13.94
C CYS A 7 2.55 0.56 13.34
N PRO A 8 3.07 0.90 12.14
CA PRO A 8 2.71 2.15 11.49
C PRO A 8 1.18 2.21 11.37
N PRO A 9 0.56 3.39 11.56
CA PRO A 9 -0.88 3.51 11.46
C PRO A 9 -1.27 3.02 10.06
N ARG A 10 -1.90 1.83 9.99
CA ARG A 10 -2.52 1.39 8.75
C ARG A 10 -3.60 2.41 8.47
N ILE A 11 -3.44 3.18 7.40
CA ILE A 11 -4.52 3.98 6.85
C ILE A 11 -5.60 2.97 6.44
N TYR A 12 -6.60 2.79 7.30
CA TYR A 12 -7.74 1.94 7.02
C TYR A 12 -8.59 2.68 5.99
N VAL A 13 -8.56 2.19 4.75
CA VAL A 13 -9.46 2.67 3.72
C VAL A 13 -10.76 1.87 3.85
N PRO A 14 -11.91 2.53 4.07
CA PRO A 14 -13.17 1.83 4.20
C PRO A 14 -13.49 1.04 2.91
N PRO A 15 -14.03 -0.19 3.04
CA PRO A 15 -14.15 -1.15 1.94
C PRO A 15 -15.10 -0.70 0.83
N GLU A 16 -16.00 0.25 1.11
CA GLU A 16 -16.85 0.90 0.12
C GLU A 16 -16.06 1.71 -0.92
N LYS A 17 -15.03 2.45 -0.51
CA LYS A 17 -14.16 3.22 -1.42
C LYS A 17 -13.33 2.32 -2.35
N ILE A 18 -12.95 1.13 -1.86
CA ILE A 18 -12.22 0.13 -2.64
C ILE A 18 -13.11 -0.41 -3.78
N LYS A 19 -14.41 -0.61 -3.51
CA LYS A 19 -15.36 -1.08 -4.52
C LYS A 19 -15.59 -0.04 -5.61
N GLU A 20 -15.70 1.24 -5.25
CA GLU A 20 -15.86 2.35 -6.20
C GLU A 20 -14.64 2.51 -7.12
N LEU A 21 -13.42 2.41 -6.57
CA LEU A 21 -12.19 2.37 -7.38
C LEU A 21 -12.20 1.19 -8.36
N SER A 22 -12.65 0.01 -7.91
CA SER A 22 -12.68 -1.21 -8.73
C SER A 22 -13.75 -1.23 -9.84
N ALA A 23 -14.77 -0.36 -9.73
CA ALA A 23 -15.98 -0.42 -10.57
C ALA A 23 -15.71 -0.02 -12.03
N ASN A 24 -14.68 0.78 -12.29
CA ASN A 24 -14.33 1.29 -13.63
C ASN A 24 -13.04 0.69 -14.21
N HIS A 25 -12.51 -0.39 -13.63
CA HIS A 25 -11.25 -0.99 -14.08
C HIS A 25 -11.46 -1.91 -15.28
N SER A 26 -10.77 -1.61 -16.40
CA SER A 26 -10.72 -2.51 -17.55
C SER A 26 -10.16 -3.88 -17.15
N LEU A 27 -10.54 -4.93 -17.89
CA LEU A 27 -10.08 -6.30 -17.66
C LEU A 27 -8.53 -6.39 -17.57
N MET A 28 -7.85 -5.58 -18.38
CA MET A 28 -6.39 -5.49 -18.40
C MET A 28 -5.81 -4.92 -17.10
N ARG A 29 -6.49 -3.93 -16.48
CA ARG A 29 -6.09 -3.36 -15.19
C ARG A 29 -6.23 -4.38 -14.06
N ARG A 30 -7.28 -5.22 -14.10
CA ARG A 30 -7.46 -6.34 -13.16
C ARG A 30 -6.35 -7.38 -13.32
N ILE A 31 -6.08 -7.83 -14.54
CA ILE A 31 -5.01 -8.80 -14.81
C ILE A 31 -3.65 -8.28 -14.31
N ARG A 32 -3.31 -7.02 -14.61
CA ARG A 32 -2.08 -6.37 -14.14
C ARG A 32 -1.99 -6.35 -12.61
N SER A 33 -3.07 -5.99 -11.93
CA SER A 33 -3.13 -5.98 -10.46
C SER A 33 -2.95 -7.38 -9.87
N THR A 34 -3.61 -8.39 -10.45
CA THR A 34 -3.46 -9.79 -10.01
C THR A 34 -2.04 -10.30 -10.18
N PHE A 35 -1.40 -10.04 -11.33
CA PHE A 35 0.01 -10.42 -11.53
C PHE A 35 0.93 -9.72 -10.53
N ARG A 36 0.74 -8.42 -10.30
CA ARG A 36 1.51 -7.67 -9.29
C ARG A 36 1.33 -8.24 -7.89
N MET A 37 0.12 -8.66 -7.52
CA MET A 37 -0.15 -9.34 -6.25
C MET A 37 0.60 -10.67 -6.15
N ILE A 38 0.58 -11.50 -7.20
CA ILE A 38 1.27 -12.80 -7.24
C ILE A 38 2.78 -12.63 -7.00
N PHE A 39 3.40 -11.66 -7.66
CA PHE A 39 4.83 -11.39 -7.52
C PHE A 39 5.17 -10.47 -6.34
N GLY A 40 4.17 -10.04 -5.57
CA GLY A 40 4.36 -9.08 -4.48
C GLY A 40 4.86 -7.70 -4.95
N ILE A 41 4.71 -7.34 -6.22
CA ILE A 41 5.14 -6.05 -6.74
C ILE A 41 4.13 -4.98 -6.29
N PRO A 42 4.57 -3.89 -5.64
CA PRO A 42 3.66 -2.82 -5.23
C PRO A 42 3.22 -1.99 -6.45
N ASP A 43 1.97 -1.51 -6.43
CA ASP A 43 1.33 -0.80 -7.56
C ASP A 43 1.24 0.72 -7.26
N TYR A 44 2.08 1.51 -7.93
CA TYR A 44 2.14 2.96 -7.73
C TYR A 44 0.88 3.71 -8.21
N GLU A 45 0.28 3.26 -9.32
CA GLU A 45 -0.95 3.88 -9.84
C GLU A 45 -2.10 3.73 -8.85
N LEU A 46 -2.20 2.54 -8.25
CA LEU A 46 -3.19 2.27 -7.21
C LEU A 46 -2.91 3.11 -5.95
N TYR A 47 -1.64 3.31 -5.59
CA TYR A 47 -1.26 4.20 -4.50
C TYR A 47 -1.72 5.65 -4.74
N LEU A 48 -1.53 6.19 -5.95
CA LEU A 48 -2.01 7.52 -6.31
C LEU A 48 -3.54 7.62 -6.24
N ASP A 49 -4.26 6.63 -6.78
CA ASP A 49 -5.72 6.57 -6.70
C ASP A 49 -6.19 6.63 -5.23
N TYR A 50 -5.54 5.88 -4.33
CA TYR A 50 -5.82 5.91 -2.90
C TYR A 50 -5.47 7.24 -2.25
N TRP A 51 -4.32 7.82 -2.60
CA TRP A 51 -3.88 9.10 -2.06
C TRP A 51 -4.84 10.23 -2.46
N HIS A 52 -5.29 10.26 -3.73
CA HIS A 52 -6.30 11.20 -4.20
C HIS A 52 -7.66 10.97 -3.54
N ALA A 53 -8.04 9.72 -3.32
CA ALA A 53 -9.31 9.41 -2.66
C ALA A 53 -9.28 9.78 -1.17
N ALA A 54 -8.17 9.59 -0.48
CA ALA A 54 -8.05 9.76 0.97
C ALA A 54 -6.68 10.32 1.34
N PRO A 55 -6.41 11.61 1.10
CA PRO A 55 -5.13 12.21 1.46
C PRO A 55 -4.96 12.15 2.98
N SER A 56 -3.76 11.78 3.42
CA SER A 56 -3.41 11.78 4.84
C SER A 56 -3.55 13.19 5.40
N LYS A 57 -4.15 13.33 6.59
CA LYS A 57 -4.30 14.62 7.26
C LYS A 57 -2.92 15.16 7.64
N GLY A 58 -2.32 15.95 6.74
CA GLY A 58 -1.01 16.58 6.94
C GLY A 58 -0.03 16.39 5.78
N GLU A 59 -0.30 15.51 4.83
CA GLU A 59 0.54 15.35 3.63
C GLU A 59 0.04 16.26 2.51
N THR A 60 0.91 17.11 2.00
CA THR A 60 0.60 18.07 0.92
C THR A 60 0.84 17.50 -0.47
N ALA A 61 1.63 16.42 -0.60
CA ALA A 61 1.96 15.79 -1.87
C ALA A 61 2.13 14.25 -1.71
N PRO A 62 1.82 13.45 -2.76
CA PRO A 62 2.10 12.02 -2.77
C PRO A 62 3.61 11.75 -2.81
N LEU A 63 4.02 10.57 -2.32
CA LEU A 63 5.40 10.10 -2.44
C LEU A 63 5.78 9.99 -3.92
N SER A 64 7.05 10.27 -4.24
CA SER A 64 7.57 9.94 -5.55
C SER A 64 7.64 8.43 -5.75
N GLU A 65 7.58 7.98 -7.01
CA GLU A 65 7.63 6.56 -7.37
C GLU A 65 8.82 5.83 -6.71
N LYS A 66 10.02 6.43 -6.74
CA LYS A 66 11.23 5.85 -6.15
C LYS A 66 11.11 5.70 -4.64
N GLU A 67 10.54 6.70 -3.95
CA GLU A 67 10.37 6.67 -2.50
C GLU A 67 9.32 5.63 -2.09
N PHE A 68 8.24 5.51 -2.86
CA PHE A 68 7.23 4.47 -2.67
C PHE A 68 7.83 3.07 -2.76
N PHE A 69 8.60 2.78 -3.82
CA PHE A 69 9.26 1.48 -3.96
C PHE A 69 10.31 1.23 -2.87
N ARG A 70 11.09 2.26 -2.50
CA ARG A 70 12.07 2.17 -1.41
C ARG A 70 11.39 1.81 -0.09
N GLN A 71 10.31 2.51 0.26
CA GLN A 71 9.55 2.25 1.48
C GLN A 71 8.90 0.87 1.44
N ALA A 72 8.41 0.41 0.29
CA ALA A 72 7.86 -0.93 0.14
C ALA A 72 8.91 -2.04 0.34
N ILE A 73 10.14 -1.82 -0.15
CA ILE A 73 11.29 -2.73 0.07
C ILE A 73 11.69 -2.70 1.55
N GLU A 74 11.80 -1.53 2.16
CA GLU A 74 12.16 -1.36 3.56
C GLU A 74 11.11 -1.94 4.51
N ALA A 75 9.82 -1.79 4.21
CA ALA A 75 8.75 -2.40 4.98
C ALA A 75 8.79 -3.93 4.96
N ARG A 76 9.22 -4.53 3.84
CA ARG A 76 9.36 -5.99 3.72
C ARG A 76 10.68 -6.54 4.25
N TYR A 77 11.79 -5.87 3.96
CA TYR A 77 13.14 -6.39 4.16
C TYR A 77 13.99 -5.55 5.12
N GLY A 78 13.58 -4.32 5.41
CA GLY A 78 14.30 -3.39 6.29
C GLY A 78 14.12 -3.67 7.79
N LYS A 79 13.06 -4.40 8.18
CA LYS A 79 12.94 -4.92 9.55
C LYS A 79 13.81 -6.18 9.73
N GLY A 80 15.12 -5.99 9.85
CA GLY A 80 16.08 -7.05 10.18
C GLY A 80 15.99 -7.61 11.61
N ASN A 81 15.03 -7.17 12.43
CA ASN A 81 15.06 -7.39 13.90
C ASN A 81 13.73 -7.84 14.54
N GLY A 82 12.83 -8.50 13.81
CA GLY A 82 11.54 -8.97 14.35
C GLY A 82 11.40 -10.49 14.37
N THR A 83 11.90 -11.13 15.44
CA THR A 83 11.64 -12.52 15.86
C THR A 83 11.83 -13.61 14.79
N ARG A 84 13.07 -14.12 14.69
CA ARG A 84 13.27 -15.53 14.34
C ARG A 84 12.55 -16.36 15.41
N CYS A 85 11.37 -16.89 15.11
CA CYS A 85 10.79 -17.97 15.91
C CYS A 85 11.69 -19.19 15.75
N CYS A 86 12.61 -19.36 16.70
CA CYS A 86 12.91 -20.68 17.24
C CYS A 86 11.96 -20.93 18.41
#